data_AF-A0A972RH26-F1
#
_entry.id   AF-A0A972RH26-F1
#
_cell.length_a   1.000
_cell.length_b   1.000
_cell.length_c   1.000
_cell.angle_alpha   90.00
_cell.angle_beta   90.00
_cell.angle_gamma   90.00
#
_symmetry.space_group_name_H-M   'P 1'
#
loop_
_entity.id
_entity.type
_entity.pdbx_description
1 polymer ?
#
loop_
_entity_poly.entity_id
_entity_poly.type
_entity_poly.pdbx_seq_one_letter_code
_entity_poly.pdbx_strand_id
1 'polypeptide(L)'
;MSQLKKIHLIFLGLLLLFSLTACSNPEGKSAQLYETAQFEEEQFNIEHATKLYEEILKKYPESDFAGKAKKRLEALKAELP
;
A
#
# COMPACT_ATOMS: atom_id res chain seq x y z
N MET A 1 -10.18 35.89 29.72
CA MET A 1 -9.74 36.05 28.31
C MET A 1 -8.36 35.43 28.02
N SER A 2 -7.36 35.56 28.91
CA SER A 2 -6.00 35.02 28.67
C SER A 2 -5.93 33.48 28.61
N GLN A 3 -6.66 32.76 29.48
CA GLN A 3 -6.65 31.29 29.50
C GLN A 3 -7.34 30.66 28.28
N LEU A 4 -8.39 31.29 27.75
CA LEU A 4 -9.08 30.84 26.55
C LEU A 4 -8.17 30.93 25.32
N LYS A 5 -7.35 31.99 25.22
CA LYS A 5 -6.34 32.14 24.16
C LYS A 5 -5.25 31.07 24.23
N LYS A 6 -4.79 30.72 25.44
CA LYS A 6 -3.81 29.63 25.63
C LYS A 6 -4.38 28.26 25.25
N ILE A 7 -5.62 27.97 25.65
CA ILE A 7 -6.32 26.75 25.26
C ILE A 7 -6.49 26.71 23.74
N HIS A 8 -6.85 27.84 23.11
CA HIS A 8 -6.96 27.94 21.66
C HIS A 8 -5.62 27.72 20.95
N LEU A 9 -4.51 28.25 21.49
CA LEU A 9 -3.16 28.02 20.96
C LEU A 9 -2.71 26.56 21.11
N ILE A 10 -3.06 25.90 22.22
CA ILE A 10 -2.78 24.47 22.44
C ILE A 10 -3.58 23.62 21.45
N PHE A 11 -4.88 23.91 21.26
CA PHE A 11 -5.71 23.22 20.28
C PHE A 11 -5.23 23.43 18.84
N LEU A 12 -4.83 24.65 18.48
CA LEU A 12 -4.26 24.96 17.16
C LEU A 12 -2.93 24.22 16.92
N GLY A 13 -2.09 24.13 17.95
CA GLY A 13 -0.85 23.35 17.91
C GLY A 13 -1.08 21.84 17.77
N LEU A 14 -2.07 21.29 18.48
CA LEU A 14 -2.46 19.88 18.36
C LEU A 14 -3.04 19.55 16.98
N LEU A 15 -3.85 20.45 16.40
CA LEU A 15 -4.42 20.28 15.06
C LEU A 15 -3.34 20.25 13.96
N LEU A 16 -2.28 21.05 14.13
CA LEU A 16 -1.10 21.08 13.26
C LEU A 16 -0.21 19.84 13.39
N LEU A 17 -0.23 19.16 14.53
CA LEU A 17 0.51 17.90 14.73
C LEU A 17 -0.23 16.69 14.14
N PHE A 18 -1.56 16.75 14.02
CA PHE A 18 -2.39 15.65 13.50
C PHE A 18 -2.33 15.51 11.97
N SER A 19 -1.91 16.55 11.24
CA SER A 19 -1.82 16.53 9.77
C SER A 19 -0.60 15.79 9.23
N LEU A 20 0.35 15.38 10.08
CA LEU A 20 1.59 14.70 9.67
C LEU A 20 1.40 13.18 9.42
N THR A 21 0.25 12.59 9.74
CA THR A 21 0.00 11.15 9.56
C THR A 21 -0.57 10.76 8.19
N ALA A 22 -0.66 11.70 7.24
CA ALA A 22 -1.39 11.48 5.97
C ALA A 22 -0.59 10.82 4.83
N CYS A 23 0.68 10.42 5.02
CA CYS A 23 1.55 10.00 3.91
C CYS A 23 1.71 8.48 3.69
N SER A 24 0.91 7.63 4.33
CA SER A 24 0.89 6.20 4.01
C SER A 24 -0.54 5.73 3.77
N ASN A 25 -0.92 5.56 2.50
CA ASN A 25 -2.09 4.81 2.10
C ASN A 25 -1.64 3.41 1.61
N PRO A 26 -1.61 2.39 2.49
CA PRO A 26 -1.20 1.02 2.13
C PRO A 26 -1.99 0.47 0.95
N GLU A 27 -3.29 0.78 0.89
CA GLU A 27 -4.19 0.31 -0.16
C GLU A 27 -3.72 0.77 -1.54
N GLY A 28 -3.53 2.09 -1.71
CA GLY A 28 -3.07 2.66 -2.98
C GLY A 28 -1.68 2.17 -3.41
N LYS A 29 -0.76 1.96 -2.45
CA LYS A 29 0.57 1.43 -2.77
C LYS A 29 0.51 -0.03 -3.23
N SER A 30 -0.32 -0.85 -2.58
CA SER A 30 -0.52 -2.23 -2.98
C SER A 30 -1.22 -2.36 -4.34
N ALA A 31 -2.14 -1.44 -4.66
CA ALA A 31 -2.78 -1.34 -5.97
C ALA A 31 -1.75 -1.07 -7.08
N GLN A 32 -0.88 -0.07 -6.89
CA GLN A 32 0.16 0.28 -7.86
C GLN A 32 1.15 -0.85 -8.13
N LEU A 33 1.57 -1.56 -7.08
CA LEU A 33 2.42 -2.75 -7.23
C LEU A 33 1.70 -3.86 -8.01
N TYR A 34 0.40 -4.06 -7.75
CA TYR A 34 -0.39 -5.07 -8.45
C TYR A 34 -0.52 -4.76 -9.94
N GLU A 35 -0.85 -3.51 -10.27
CA GLU A 35 -0.92 -3.03 -11.67
C GLU A 35 0.43 -3.18 -12.38
N THR A 36 1.52 -2.85 -11.70
CA THR A 36 2.87 -3.02 -12.25
C THR A 36 3.20 -4.49 -12.48
N ALA A 37 2.82 -5.37 -11.54
CA ALA A 37 3.01 -6.82 -11.71
C ALA A 37 2.26 -7.34 -12.93
N GLN A 38 1.00 -6.94 -13.14
CA GLN A 38 0.22 -7.31 -14.32
C GLN A 38 0.86 -6.81 -15.61
N PHE A 39 1.37 -5.58 -15.63
CA PHE A 39 2.09 -5.04 -16.78
C PHE A 39 3.34 -5.87 -17.11
N GLU A 40 4.13 -6.27 -16.11
CA GLU A 40 5.29 -7.15 -16.31
C GLU A 40 4.90 -8.52 -16.85
N GLU A 41 3.75 -9.09 -16.43
CA GLU A 41 3.22 -10.32 -17.03
C GLU A 41 2.88 -10.15 -18.51
N GLU A 42 2.24 -9.03 -18.89
CA GLU A 42 1.94 -8.70 -20.28
C GLU A 42 3.21 -8.53 -21.12
N GLN A 43 4.31 -8.08 -20.51
CA GLN A 43 5.64 -8.01 -21.13
C GLN A 43 6.41 -9.34 -21.07
N PHE A 44 5.77 -10.44 -20.68
CA PHE A 44 6.37 -11.78 -20.49
C PHE A 44 7.49 -11.83 -19.44
N ASN A 45 7.60 -10.84 -18.57
CA ASN A 45 8.58 -10.77 -17.49
C ASN A 45 8.02 -11.40 -16.20
N ILE A 46 7.74 -12.70 -16.27
CA ILE A 46 7.07 -13.46 -15.21
C ILE A 46 7.86 -13.46 -13.90
N GLU A 47 9.20 -13.45 -13.97
CA GLU A 47 10.06 -13.37 -12.78
C GLU A 47 9.84 -12.07 -12.02
N HIS A 48 9.80 -10.92 -12.71
CA HIS A 48 9.61 -9.63 -12.06
C HIS A 48 8.18 -9.47 -11.54
N ALA A 49 7.18 -9.90 -12.31
CA ALA A 49 5.79 -9.94 -11.87
C ALA A 49 5.62 -10.74 -10.57
N THR A 50 6.23 -11.93 -10.49
CA THR A 50 6.21 -12.78 -9.29
C THR A 50 6.78 -12.06 -8.08
N LYS A 51 7.93 -11.39 -8.23
CA LYS A 51 8.56 -10.60 -7.14
C LYS A 51 7.67 -9.47 -6.66
N LEU A 52 7.00 -8.77 -7.56
CA LEU A 52 6.08 -7.68 -7.22
C LEU A 52 4.86 -8.20 -6.46
N TYR A 53 4.27 -9.33 -6.87
CA TYR A 53 3.18 -9.96 -6.12
C TYR A 53 3.61 -10.42 -4.72
N GLU A 54 4.80 -11.02 -4.58
CA GLU A 54 5.35 -11.40 -3.27
C GLU A 54 5.62 -10.18 -2.38
N GLU A 55 6.05 -9.07 -2.98
CA GLU A 55 6.24 -7.81 -2.25
C GLU A 55 4.92 -7.28 -1.69
N ILE A 56 3.81 -7.40 -2.42
CA ILE A 56 2.47 -7.02 -1.91
C ILE A 56 2.12 -7.86 -0.67
N LEU A 57 2.31 -9.17 -0.73
CA LEU A 57 2.03 -10.06 0.42
C LEU A 57 2.91 -9.73 1.64
N LYS A 58 4.17 -9.32 1.39
CA LYS A 58 5.12 -9.00 2.45
C LYS A 58 4.86 -7.63 3.09
N LYS A 59 4.59 -6.61 2.28
CA LYS A 59 4.51 -5.21 2.74
C LYS A 59 3.09 -4.76 3.05
N TYR A 60 2.09 -5.36 2.42
CA TYR A 60 0.68 -4.96 2.53
C TYR A 60 -0.24 -6.17 2.77
N PRO A 61 0.03 -7.03 3.76
CA PRO A 61 -0.71 -8.29 3.94
C PRO A 61 -2.22 -8.13 4.18
N GLU A 62 -2.65 -6.97 4.68
CA GLU A 62 -4.05 -6.65 5.00
C GLU A 62 -4.79 -5.93 3.86
N SER A 63 -4.14 -5.65 2.72
CA SER A 63 -4.79 -4.94 1.61
C SER A 63 -5.64 -5.88 0.75
N ASP A 64 -6.64 -5.32 0.05
CA ASP A 64 -7.47 -6.11 -0.88
C ASP A 64 -6.61 -6.73 -1.99
N PHE A 65 -5.50 -6.08 -2.34
CA PHE A 65 -4.56 -6.55 -3.36
C PHE A 65 -3.66 -7.69 -2.89
N ALA A 66 -3.44 -7.89 -1.58
CA ALA A 66 -2.74 -9.09 -1.10
C ALA A 66 -3.52 -10.37 -1.43
N GLY A 67 -4.84 -10.36 -1.24
CA GLY A 67 -5.69 -11.49 -1.63
C GLY A 67 -5.62 -11.80 -3.13
N LYS A 68 -5.60 -10.75 -3.98
CA LYS A 68 -5.48 -10.89 -5.44
C LYS A 68 -4.09 -11.39 -5.85
N ALA A 69 -3.03 -10.82 -5.28
CA ALA A 69 -1.64 -11.20 -5.55
C ALA A 69 -1.38 -12.67 -5.20
N LYS A 70 -1.88 -13.13 -4.04
CA LYS A 70 -1.77 -14.54 -3.63
C LYS A 70 -2.39 -15.48 -4.66
N LYS A 71 -3.64 -15.20 -5.08
CA LYS A 71 -4.35 -16.02 -6.07
C LYS A 71 -3.61 -16.07 -7.41
N ARG A 72 -3.06 -14.94 -7.87
CA ARG A 72 -2.31 -14.92 -9.14
C ARG A 72 -0.98 -15.68 -9.03
N LEU A 73 -0.26 -15.56 -7.91
CA LEU A 73 0.95 -16.36 -7.65
C LEU A 73 0.67 -17.86 -7.66
N GLU A 74 -0.45 -18.30 -7.09
CA GLU A 74 -0.87 -19.71 -7.12
C GLU A 74 -1.12 -20.17 -8.57
N ALA A 75 -1.79 -19.34 -9.38
CA ALA A 75 -2.02 -19.63 -10.80
C ALA A 75 -0.70 -19.70 -11.60
N LEU A 76 0.19 -18.72 -11.44
CA LEU A 76 1.50 -18.70 -12.10
C LEU A 76 2.34 -19.94 -11.75
N LYS A 77 2.34 -20.38 -10.49
CA LYS A 77 3.04 -21.60 -10.08
C LYS A 77 2.47 -22.87 -10.73
N ALA A 78 1.18 -22.89 -11.05
CA ALA A 78 0.55 -24.01 -11.75
C ALA A 78 0.78 -23.97 -13.27
N GLU A 79 1.04 -22.77 -13.83
CA GLU A 79 1.34 -22.55 -15.25
C GLU A 79 2.81 -22.84 -15.59
N LEU A 80 3.72 -22.72 -14.62
CA LEU A 80 5.14 -23.02 -14.80
C LEU A 80 5.40 -24.55 -14.78
N PRO A 81 6.12 -25.10 -15.77
CA PRO A 81 6.43 -26.54 -15.87
C PRO A 81 7.43 -27.04 -14.82
#